data_AF-A0A182YT61-F1
#
_entry.id   AF-A0A182YT61-F1
#
_cell.length_a   1.000
_cell.length_b   1.000
_cell.length_c   1.000
_cell.angle_alpha   90.00
_cell.angle_beta   90.00
_cell.angle_gamma   90.00
#
_symmetry.space_group_name_H-M   'P 1'
#
loop_
_entity.id
_entity.type
_entity.pdbx_description
1 polymer ?
#
loop_
_entity_poly.entity_id
_entity_poly.type
_entity_poly.pdbx_seq_one_letter_code
_entity_poly.pdbx_strand_id
1 'polypeptide(L)'
;MRAILLDWLNEVCEVYKLHRETYYLAVDYIDRYLSVKEGLKKTHLQLLGITSLFIAAKVEEIYPPKIGEFAYVTDGACTDEDILREELIVLSTLEWKINPVTVMGWLGLYMQINTTSRQSDVTDDAFVYPQFSGMEFAHTAQLIDLCSLDVGMANFKYSVIAAAAISHTFDR
;
A
#
# COMPACT_ATOMS: atom_id res chain seq x y z
N MET A 1 -6.91 7.32 15.06
CA MET A 1 -7.49 7.90 13.82
C MET A 1 -6.84 7.32 12.58
N ARG A 2 -5.50 7.12 12.55
CA ARG A 2 -4.79 6.41 11.46
C ARG A 2 -5.42 5.07 11.10
N ALA A 3 -5.59 4.16 12.06
CA ALA A 3 -6.21 2.85 11.82
C ALA A 3 -7.56 2.93 11.10
N ILE A 4 -8.43 3.84 11.52
CA ILE A 4 -9.76 4.07 10.92
C ILE A 4 -9.64 4.57 9.47
N LEU A 5 -8.68 5.47 9.21
CA LEU A 5 -8.42 5.95 7.85
C LEU A 5 -7.91 4.82 6.96
N LEU A 6 -6.99 4.00 7.45
CA LEU A 6 -6.40 2.90 6.68
C LEU A 6 -7.42 1.79 6.39
N ASP A 7 -8.24 1.45 7.38
CA ASP A 7 -9.34 0.49 7.24
C ASP A 7 -10.33 0.96 6.14
N TRP A 8 -10.74 2.23 6.20
CA TRP A 8 -11.57 2.82 5.14
C TRP A 8 -10.88 2.81 3.76
N LEU A 9 -9.59 3.17 3.67
CA LEU A 9 -8.87 3.12 2.39
C LEU A 9 -8.77 1.70 1.84
N ASN A 10 -8.66 0.68 2.70
CA ASN A 10 -8.65 -0.71 2.29
C ASN A 10 -10.01 -1.12 1.69
N GLU A 11 -11.13 -0.69 2.29
CA GLU A 11 -12.48 -0.88 1.72
C GLU A 11 -12.61 -0.20 0.34
N VAL A 12 -12.10 1.03 0.20
CA VAL A 12 -12.08 1.75 -1.09
C VAL A 12 -11.28 0.96 -2.13
N CYS A 13 -10.11 0.42 -1.75
CA CYS A 13 -9.30 -0.41 -2.65
C CYS A 13 -10.04 -1.67 -3.10
N GLU A 14 -10.78 -2.33 -2.20
CA GLU A 14 -11.59 -3.51 -2.54
C GLU A 14 -12.71 -3.16 -3.52
N VAL A 15 -13.43 -2.05 -3.29
CA VAL A 15 -14.51 -1.57 -4.18
C VAL A 15 -14.00 -1.28 -5.59
N TYR A 16 -12.87 -0.58 -5.70
CA TYR A 16 -12.25 -0.24 -6.98
C TYR A 16 -11.35 -1.35 -7.55
N LYS A 17 -11.22 -2.48 -6.85
CA LYS A 17 -10.34 -3.61 -7.22
C LYS A 17 -8.89 -3.21 -7.47
N LEU A 18 -8.38 -2.30 -6.65
CA LEU A 18 -7.00 -1.85 -6.69
C LEU A 18 -6.07 -2.95 -6.18
N HIS A 19 -4.83 -2.93 -6.65
CA HIS A 19 -3.80 -3.84 -6.16
C HIS A 19 -3.47 -3.55 -4.70
N ARG A 20 -3.07 -4.59 -3.96
CA ARG A 20 -2.59 -4.44 -2.58
C ARG A 20 -1.34 -3.57 -2.52
N GLU A 21 -0.51 -3.59 -3.56
CA GLU A 21 0.65 -2.70 -3.70
C GLU A 21 0.21 -1.22 -3.69
N THR A 22 -0.82 -0.87 -4.45
CA THR A 22 -1.43 0.48 -4.47
C THR A 22 -1.86 0.94 -3.08
N TYR A 23 -2.52 0.07 -2.31
CA TYR A 23 -2.90 0.37 -0.93
C TYR A 23 -1.66 0.63 -0.05
N TYR A 24 -0.63 -0.21 -0.12
CA TYR A 24 0.56 -0.04 0.73
C TYR A 24 1.46 1.12 0.32
N LEU A 25 1.47 1.51 -0.96
CA LEU A 25 2.05 2.78 -1.41
C LEU A 25 1.32 3.96 -0.75
N ALA A 26 -0.02 3.93 -0.73
CA ALA A 26 -0.80 4.98 -0.07
C ALA A 26 -0.51 5.03 1.45
N VAL A 27 -0.41 3.89 2.13
CA VAL A 27 -0.02 3.80 3.55
C VAL A 27 1.35 4.43 3.79
N ASP A 28 2.35 4.09 2.97
CA ASP A 28 3.70 4.67 3.06
C ASP A 28 3.69 6.20 2.86
N TYR A 29 2.91 6.69 1.89
CA TYR A 29 2.79 8.13 1.65
C TYR A 29 2.16 8.85 2.85
N ILE A 30 1.08 8.30 3.41
CA ILE A 30 0.38 8.86 4.58
C ILE A 30 1.34 8.91 5.78
N ASP A 31 2.03 7.82 6.08
CA ASP A 31 2.87 7.73 7.26
C ASP A 31 4.08 8.67 7.18
N ARG A 32 4.74 8.74 6.02
CA ARG A 32 5.86 9.67 5.80
C ARG A 32 5.40 11.13 5.75
N TYR A 33 4.21 11.40 5.22
CA TYR A 33 3.67 12.75 5.25
C TYR A 33 3.40 13.20 6.70
N LEU A 34 2.77 12.33 7.49
CA LEU A 34 2.44 12.61 8.90
C LEU A 34 3.68 12.67 9.80
N SER A 35 4.80 12.04 9.42
CA SER A 35 6.06 12.16 10.16
C SER A 35 6.76 13.51 9.96
N VAL A 36 6.45 14.22 8.87
CA VAL A 36 7.01 15.55 8.55
C VAL A 36 6.06 16.68 8.96
N LYS A 37 4.74 16.47 8.85
CA LYS A 37 3.74 17.51 9.11
C LYS A 37 3.10 17.37 10.49
N GLU A 38 3.38 18.33 11.37
CA GLU A 38 2.76 18.43 12.69
C GLU A 38 1.42 19.19 12.65
N GLY A 39 0.54 18.89 13.62
CA GLY A 39 -0.67 19.69 13.86
C GLY A 39 -1.80 19.51 12.84
N LEU A 40 -1.81 18.42 12.07
CA LEU A 40 -2.84 18.16 11.08
C LEU A 40 -4.22 17.99 11.73
N LYS A 41 -5.21 18.72 11.22
CA LYS A 41 -6.59 18.62 11.71
C LYS A 41 -7.19 17.27 11.31
N LYS A 42 -8.00 16.68 12.19
CA LYS A 42 -8.74 15.44 11.92
C LYS A 42 -9.52 15.51 10.60
N THR A 43 -10.13 16.64 10.29
CA THR A 43 -10.93 16.85 9.07
C THR A 43 -10.11 16.76 7.79
N HIS A 44 -8.79 16.96 7.86
CA HIS A 44 -7.89 16.88 6.70
C HIS A 44 -7.42 15.44 6.42
N LEU A 45 -7.61 14.51 7.36
CA LEU A 45 -7.10 13.13 7.20
C LEU A 45 -7.75 12.39 6.02
N GLN A 46 -9.05 12.63 5.77
CA GLN A 46 -9.73 12.00 4.63
C GLN A 46 -9.17 12.50 3.30
N LEU A 47 -8.94 13.81 3.17
CA LEU A 47 -8.34 14.42 1.99
C LEU A 47 -6.92 13.91 1.76
N LEU A 48 -6.09 13.86 2.81
CA LEU A 48 -4.75 13.28 2.75
C LEU A 48 -4.79 11.81 2.30
N GLY A 49 -5.67 11.01 2.90
CA GLY A 49 -5.78 9.58 2.62
C GLY A 49 -6.19 9.31 1.18
N ILE A 50 -7.29 9.94 0.72
CA ILE A 50 -7.80 9.71 -0.63
C ILE A 50 -6.84 10.24 -1.70
N THR A 51 -6.15 11.34 -1.42
CA THR A 51 -5.13 11.91 -2.31
C THR A 51 -3.88 11.01 -2.37
N SER A 52 -3.46 10.44 -1.24
CA SER A 52 -2.35 9.49 -1.20
C SER A 52 -2.69 8.23 -2.02
N LEU A 53 -3.93 7.75 -1.93
CA LEU A 53 -4.41 6.63 -2.74
C LEU A 53 -4.52 6.99 -4.23
N PHE A 54 -4.96 8.20 -4.56
CA PHE A 54 -4.98 8.71 -5.93
C PHE A 54 -3.57 8.74 -6.56
N ILE A 55 -2.57 9.23 -5.82
CA ILE A 55 -1.17 9.22 -6.25
C ILE A 55 -0.70 7.78 -6.46
N ALA A 56 -0.94 6.89 -5.48
CA ALA A 56 -0.52 5.49 -5.55
C ALA A 56 -1.14 4.76 -6.75
N ALA A 57 -2.44 4.97 -7.00
CA ALA A 57 -3.13 4.35 -8.11
C ALA A 57 -2.53 4.78 -9.46
N LYS A 58 -2.17 6.05 -9.61
CA LYS A 58 -1.49 6.53 -10.83
C LYS A 58 -0.09 5.97 -11.03
N VAL A 59 0.57 5.53 -9.96
CA VAL A 59 1.91 4.93 -10.02
C VAL A 59 1.83 3.45 -10.40
N GLU A 60 0.89 2.72 -9.80
CA GLU A 60 0.87 1.25 -9.85
C GLU A 60 -0.14 0.68 -10.86
N GLU A 61 -1.31 1.30 -11.01
CA GLU A 61 -2.38 0.73 -11.83
C GLU A 61 -2.18 1.02 -13.32
N ILE A 62 -2.49 0.04 -14.17
CA ILE A 62 -2.51 0.23 -15.63
C ILE A 62 -3.60 1.23 -16.02
N TYR A 63 -4.77 1.12 -15.39
CA TYR A 63 -5.93 1.98 -15.61
C TYR A 63 -6.48 2.49 -14.27
N PRO A 64 -5.86 3.50 -13.66
CA PRO A 64 -6.32 4.03 -12.38
C PRO A 64 -7.71 4.68 -12.51
N PRO A 65 -8.54 4.62 -11.44
CA PRO A 65 -9.80 5.36 -11.39
C PRO A 65 -9.58 6.86 -11.62
N LYS A 66 -10.59 7.53 -12.17
CA LYS A 66 -10.54 8.98 -12.41
C LYS A 66 -10.69 9.74 -11.10
N ILE A 67 -10.20 10.97 -11.08
CA ILE A 67 -10.26 11.82 -9.88
C ILE A 67 -11.68 12.00 -9.34
N GLY A 68 -12.68 12.12 -10.21
CA GLY A 68 -14.08 12.21 -9.81
C GLY A 68 -14.61 10.96 -9.09
N GLU A 69 -14.02 9.78 -9.34
CA GLU A 69 -14.35 8.55 -8.59
C GLU A 69 -13.77 8.62 -7.18
N PHE A 70 -12.53 9.10 -7.04
CA PHE A 70 -11.91 9.36 -5.74
C PHE A 70 -12.65 10.44 -4.94
N ALA A 71 -13.13 11.51 -5.58
CA ALA A 71 -13.97 12.51 -4.91
C ALA A 71 -15.33 11.91 -4.51
N TYR A 72 -15.95 11.14 -5.39
CA TYR A 72 -17.26 10.50 -5.15
C TYR A 72 -17.26 9.62 -3.89
N VAL A 73 -16.23 8.79 -3.70
CA VAL A 73 -16.16 7.88 -2.54
C VAL A 73 -15.97 8.62 -1.20
N THR A 74 -15.63 9.91 -1.24
CA THR A 74 -15.58 10.75 -0.02
C THR A 74 -16.94 11.29 0.42
N ASP A 75 -18.03 10.96 -0.27
CA ASP A 75 -19.40 11.45 0.02
C ASP A 75 -19.47 12.99 0.08
N GLY A 76 -18.78 13.64 -0.87
CA GLY A 76 -18.74 15.10 -0.98
C GLY A 76 -17.83 15.82 0.03
N ALA A 77 -17.10 15.09 0.87
CA ALA A 77 -16.15 15.68 1.81
C ALA A 77 -14.89 16.25 1.13
N CYS A 78 -14.52 15.74 -0.04
CA CYS A 78 -13.37 16.18 -0.83
C CYS A 78 -13.80 16.43 -2.28
N THR A 79 -13.45 17.60 -2.82
CA THR A 79 -13.70 17.92 -4.24
C THR A 79 -12.51 17.52 -5.12
N ASP A 80 -12.74 17.40 -6.43
CA ASP A 80 -11.68 17.17 -7.43
C ASP A 80 -10.56 18.22 -7.30
N GLU A 81 -10.91 19.49 -7.11
CA GLU A 81 -9.94 20.57 -6.94
C GLU A 81 -9.13 20.44 -5.65
N ASP A 82 -9.73 19.96 -4.57
CA ASP A 82 -9.03 19.73 -3.30
C ASP A 82 -8.01 18.61 -3.46
N ILE A 83 -8.39 17.50 -4.10
CA ILE A 83 -7.50 16.37 -4.38
C ILE A 83 -6.33 16.81 -5.27
N LEU A 84 -6.58 17.60 -6.33
CA LEU A 84 -5.53 18.12 -7.21
C LEU A 84 -4.53 19.01 -6.47
N ARG A 85 -5.01 19.89 -5.58
CA ARG A 85 -4.12 20.78 -4.81
C ARG A 85 -3.32 19.99 -3.78
N GLU A 86 -3.98 19.09 -3.06
CA GLU A 86 -3.33 18.29 -2.03
C GLU A 86 -2.29 17.35 -2.64
N GLU A 87 -2.52 16.83 -3.86
CA GLU A 87 -1.56 15.99 -4.57
C GLU A 87 -0.18 16.67 -4.67
N LEU A 88 -0.14 17.94 -5.10
CA LEU A 88 1.12 18.67 -5.23
C LEU A 88 1.78 18.91 -3.86
N ILE A 89 0.99 19.11 -2.81
CA ILE A 89 1.48 19.29 -1.43
C ILE A 89 2.09 17.98 -0.92
N VAL A 90 1.43 16.85 -1.14
CA VAL A 90 1.92 15.53 -0.76
C VAL A 90 3.20 15.19 -1.51
N LEU A 91 3.21 15.32 -2.84
CA LEU A 91 4.39 15.04 -3.68
C LEU A 91 5.60 15.90 -3.32
N SER A 92 5.38 17.20 -3.08
CA SER A 92 6.45 18.11 -2.65
C SER A 92 6.96 17.81 -1.24
N THR A 93 6.07 17.46 -0.31
CA THR A 93 6.44 17.08 1.07
C THR A 93 7.26 15.79 1.09
N LEU A 94 6.96 14.85 0.20
CA LEU A 94 7.68 13.58 0.04
C LEU A 94 8.94 13.70 -0.84
N GLU A 95 9.30 14.92 -1.28
CA GLU A 95 10.43 15.16 -2.19
C GLU A 95 10.38 14.29 -3.47
N TRP A 96 9.17 13.98 -3.95
CA TRP A 96 8.92 13.09 -5.09
C TRP A 96 9.47 11.65 -4.91
N LYS A 97 9.81 11.24 -3.69
CA LYS A 97 10.27 9.87 -3.38
C LYS A 97 9.08 8.93 -3.25
N ILE A 98 8.40 8.64 -4.37
CA ILE A 98 7.13 7.89 -4.42
C ILE A 98 7.28 6.41 -4.81
N ASN A 99 8.51 5.89 -4.95
CA ASN A 99 8.72 4.48 -5.31
C ASN A 99 9.47 3.72 -4.20
N PRO A 100 8.88 3.57 -2.99
CA PRO A 100 9.45 2.71 -1.95
C PRO A 100 9.22 1.23 -2.31
N VAL A 101 10.07 0.34 -1.77
CA VAL A 101 9.75 -1.09 -1.76
C VAL A 101 8.81 -1.34 -0.58
N THR A 102 7.52 -1.55 -0.86
CA THR A 102 6.52 -1.76 0.19
C THR A 102 6.65 -3.13 0.84
N VAL A 103 5.86 -3.36 1.89
CA VAL A 103 5.78 -4.67 2.55
C VAL A 103 5.26 -5.77 1.61
N MET A 104 4.40 -5.42 0.64
CA MET A 104 3.88 -6.38 -0.34
C MET A 104 4.93 -6.76 -1.36
N GLY A 105 5.76 -5.81 -1.81
CA GLY A 105 6.95 -6.09 -2.61
C GLY A 105 7.94 -7.04 -1.92
N TRP A 106 8.22 -6.83 -0.62
CA TRP A 106 9.06 -7.75 0.16
C TRP A 106 8.44 -9.13 0.34
N LEU A 107 7.13 -9.21 0.61
CA LEU A 107 6.40 -10.47 0.72
C LEU A 107 6.49 -11.27 -0.59
N GLY A 108 6.23 -10.64 -1.73
CA GLY A 108 6.33 -11.27 -3.05
C GLY A 108 7.73 -11.80 -3.34
N LEU A 109 8.77 -11.02 -3.00
CA LEU A 109 10.16 -11.43 -3.15
C LEU A 109 10.48 -12.67 -2.30
N TYR A 110 10.13 -12.66 -1.03
CA TYR A 110 10.41 -13.79 -0.13
C TYR A 110 9.65 -15.06 -0.53
N MET A 111 8.39 -14.92 -0.93
CA MET A 111 7.59 -16.03 -1.45
C MET A 111 8.21 -16.65 -2.70
N GLN A 112 8.63 -15.82 -3.66
CA GLN A 112 9.28 -16.29 -4.88
C GLN A 112 10.61 -17.01 -4.58
N ILE A 113 11.43 -16.48 -3.67
CA ILE A 113 12.70 -17.14 -3.28
C ILE A 113 12.43 -18.50 -2.63
N ASN A 114 11.41 -18.59 -1.77
CA ASN A 114 11.02 -19.84 -1.12
C ASN A 114 10.59 -20.91 -2.15
N THR A 115 10.00 -20.54 -3.28
CA THR A 115 9.64 -21.48 -4.36
C THR A 115 10.78 -21.80 -5.30
N THR A 116 11.58 -20.81 -5.70
CA THR A 116 12.70 -21.02 -6.66
C THR A 116 13.79 -21.93 -6.07
N SER A 117 13.97 -21.94 -4.75
CA SER A 117 14.84 -22.92 -4.08
C SER A 117 14.41 -24.39 -4.28
N ARG A 118 13.18 -24.64 -4.73
CA ARG A 118 12.61 -25.98 -4.97
C ARG A 118 12.62 -26.40 -6.45
N GLN A 119 12.84 -25.49 -7.41
CA GLN A 119 12.83 -25.77 -8.85
C GLN A 119 14.07 -25.18 -9.51
N SER A 120 15.08 -26.03 -9.70
CA SER A 120 16.35 -25.72 -10.37
C SER A 120 16.28 -25.95 -11.88
N ASP A 121 15.23 -25.48 -12.56
CA ASP A 121 15.16 -25.52 -14.03
C ASP A 121 15.13 -24.07 -14.54
N VAL A 122 16.32 -23.52 -14.79
CA VAL A 122 16.50 -22.17 -15.32
C VAL A 122 16.16 -22.18 -16.80
N THR A 123 14.96 -21.74 -17.18
CA THR A 123 14.72 -21.25 -18.53
C THR A 123 15.22 -19.81 -18.60
N ASP A 124 15.96 -19.50 -19.68
CA ASP A 124 16.60 -18.19 -19.94
C ASP A 124 15.56 -17.15 -20.38
N ASP A 125 14.49 -17.02 -19.59
CA ASP A 125 13.41 -16.08 -19.84
C ASP A 125 13.70 -14.79 -19.06
N ALA A 126 13.73 -13.66 -19.77
CA ALA A 126 13.87 -12.33 -19.17
C ALA A 126 12.70 -11.97 -18.23
N PHE A 127 11.64 -12.80 -18.19
CA PHE A 127 10.43 -12.59 -17.41
C PHE A 127 10.34 -13.58 -16.26
N VAL A 128 10.30 -13.07 -15.03
CA VAL A 128 10.09 -13.89 -13.82
C VAL A 128 8.60 -14.05 -13.58
N TYR A 129 8.09 -15.27 -13.78
CA TYR A 129 6.70 -15.60 -13.45
C TYR A 129 6.56 -15.88 -11.94
N PRO A 130 5.49 -15.38 -11.28
CA PRO A 130 5.17 -15.77 -9.92
C PRO A 130 4.93 -17.28 -9.80
N GLN A 131 5.67 -17.95 -8.91
CA GLN A 131 5.63 -19.42 -8.73
C GLN A 131 5.00 -19.85 -7.40
N PHE A 132 4.64 -18.91 -6.53
CA PHE A 132 4.07 -19.18 -5.21
C PHE A 132 2.54 -19.28 -5.22
N SER A 133 1.98 -19.93 -4.21
CA SER A 133 0.52 -20.09 -4.06
C SER A 133 -0.15 -18.76 -3.74
N GLY A 134 -1.16 -18.39 -4.53
CA GLY A 134 -1.97 -17.21 -4.25
C GLY A 134 -2.71 -17.27 -2.90
N MET A 135 -3.06 -18.47 -2.43
CA MET A 135 -3.71 -18.63 -1.11
C MET A 135 -2.74 -18.37 0.04
N GLU A 136 -1.50 -18.84 -0.05
CA GLU A 136 -0.48 -18.60 0.98
C GLU A 136 -0.11 -17.11 1.05
N PHE A 137 -0.02 -16.47 -0.13
CA PHE A 137 0.14 -15.03 -0.22
C PHE A 137 -1.02 -14.28 0.43
N ALA A 138 -2.26 -14.64 0.10
CA ALA A 138 -3.45 -13.98 0.64
C ALA A 138 -3.53 -14.09 2.17
N HIS A 139 -3.30 -15.28 2.73
CA HIS A 139 -3.27 -15.50 4.19
C HIS A 139 -2.18 -14.68 4.89
N THR A 140 -0.97 -14.67 4.34
CA THR A 140 0.14 -13.91 4.93
C THR A 140 -0.12 -12.41 4.86
N ALA A 141 -0.63 -11.93 3.74
CA ALA A 141 -0.94 -10.52 3.57
C ALA A 141 -2.13 -10.07 4.44
N GLN A 142 -3.10 -10.93 4.76
CA GLN A 142 -4.16 -10.61 5.74
C GLN A 142 -3.60 -10.36 7.15
N LEU A 143 -2.58 -11.13 7.57
CA LEU A 143 -1.89 -10.88 8.83
C LEU A 143 -1.19 -9.51 8.81
N ILE A 144 -0.54 -9.16 7.70
CA ILE A 144 0.12 -7.86 7.54
C ILE A 144 -0.90 -6.72 7.59
N ASP A 145 -2.06 -6.87 6.93
CA ASP A 145 -3.13 -5.87 6.97
C ASP A 145 -3.61 -5.62 8.41
N LEU A 146 -3.80 -6.69 9.20
CA LEU A 146 -4.15 -6.58 10.61
C LEU A 146 -3.07 -5.84 11.41
N CYS A 147 -1.80 -6.18 11.21
CA CYS A 147 -0.68 -5.51 11.86
C CYS A 147 -0.57 -4.03 11.43
N SER A 148 -0.94 -3.70 10.19
CA SER A 148 -0.84 -2.35 9.64
C SER A 148 -1.73 -1.33 10.34
N LEU A 149 -2.79 -1.80 11.00
CA LEU A 149 -3.69 -0.95 11.78
C LEU A 149 -3.01 -0.42 13.05
N ASP A 150 -2.02 -1.13 13.59
CA ASP A 150 -1.20 -0.65 14.71
C ASP A 150 -0.08 0.28 14.21
N VAL A 151 0.00 1.47 14.79
CA VAL A 151 1.08 2.45 14.52
C VAL A 151 2.44 1.89 14.92
N GLY A 152 2.49 0.96 15.88
CA GLY A 152 3.71 0.27 16.30
C GLY A 152 4.44 -0.44 15.16
N MET A 153 3.73 -0.83 14.09
CA MET A 153 4.31 -1.42 12.89
C MET A 153 5.36 -0.49 12.23
N ALA A 154 5.16 0.83 12.30
CA ALA A 154 6.08 1.81 11.71
C ALA A 154 7.49 1.82 12.33
N ASN A 155 7.68 1.18 13.50
CA ASN A 155 9.00 1.04 14.13
C ASN A 155 9.88 -0.02 13.46
N PHE A 156 9.32 -0.85 12.58
CA PHE A 156 10.02 -1.95 11.92
C PHE A 156 10.13 -1.68 10.41
N LYS A 157 11.23 -2.15 9.82
CA LYS A 157 11.40 -2.08 8.36
C LYS A 157 10.39 -3.00 7.67
N TYR A 158 9.89 -2.60 6.50
CA TYR A 158 8.96 -3.42 5.70
C TYR A 158 9.50 -4.82 5.39
N SER A 159 10.81 -4.98 5.18
CA SER A 159 11.45 -6.29 5.02
C SER A 159 11.30 -7.17 6.26
N VAL A 160 11.47 -6.61 7.46
CA VAL A 160 11.36 -7.36 8.71
C VAL A 160 9.92 -7.75 8.98
N ILE A 161 8.96 -6.87 8.69
CA ILE A 161 7.52 -7.15 8.84
C ILE A 161 7.11 -8.29 7.92
N ALA A 162 7.47 -8.22 6.63
CA ALA A 162 7.16 -9.28 5.67
C ALA A 162 7.78 -10.62 6.08
N ALA A 163 9.05 -10.64 6.51
CA ALA A 163 9.71 -11.86 6.97
C ALA A 163 9.06 -12.45 8.23
N ALA A 164 8.70 -11.61 9.21
CA ALA A 164 8.02 -12.03 10.42
C ALA A 164 6.63 -12.60 10.11
N ALA A 165 5.88 -11.96 9.21
CA ALA A 165 4.57 -12.46 8.78
C ALA A 165 4.67 -13.85 8.13
N ILE A 166 5.65 -14.06 7.23
CA ILE A 166 5.91 -15.37 6.60
C ILE A 166 6.26 -16.42 7.65
N SER A 167 7.15 -16.11 8.61
CA SER A 167 7.51 -17.06 9.67
C SER A 167 6.29 -17.52 10.47
N HIS A 168 5.32 -16.63 10.73
CA HIS A 168 4.11 -16.97 11.47
C HIS A 168 3.06 -17.73 10.65
N THR A 169 3.06 -17.62 9.31
CA THR A 169 2.07 -18.29 8.46
C THR A 169 2.54 -19.61 7.88
N PHE A 170 3.86 -19.82 7.70
CA PHE A 170 4.41 -21.04 7.10
C PHE A 170 4.79 -22.14 8.10
N ASP A 171 4.93 -21.83 9.40
CA ASP A 171 5.32 -22.81 10.44
C ASP A 171 4.13 -23.66 10.97
N ARG A 172 3.23 -24.13 10.11
CA ARG A 172 2.16 -25.09 10.48
C ARG A 172 1.99 -26.25 9.52
#